data_AF-A0A1H8KZ25-F1
#
_entry.id   AF-A0A1H8KZ25-F1
#
_cell.length_a   1.000
_cell.length_b   1.000
_cell.length_c   1.000
_cell.angle_alpha   90.00
_cell.angle_beta   90.00
_cell.angle_gamma   90.00
#
_symmetry.space_group_name_H-M   'P 1'
#
loop_
_entity.id
_entity.type
_entity.pdbx_description
1 polymer ?
#
loop_
_entity_poly.entity_id
_entity_poly.type
_entity_poly.pdbx_seq_one_letter_code
_entity_poly.pdbx_strand_id
1 'polypeptide(L)'
;MASGFADEAYARYALEATYATTNVATFKAIVKKYPDKPKETILRDLVARQPGQEGKWFAAAKGAGLFDLAIEFANRSPADPKTLIRAARDFAVKRPEFAMAAGMTALQGVMRGYGYDITGMDVQDAYAAVMESSVNAGVDEAKVKADVRH
;
A
#
# COMPACT_ATOMS: atom_id res chain seq x y z
N MET A 1 27.73 -20.54 12.81
CA MET A 1 28.29 -19.89 11.60
C MET A 1 27.30 -19.83 10.43
N ALA A 2 26.18 -20.57 10.41
CA ALA A 2 25.19 -20.52 9.31
C ALA A 2 24.39 -19.19 9.21
N SER A 3 24.16 -18.50 10.33
CA SER A 3 23.38 -17.24 10.36
C SER A 3 24.03 -16.11 9.56
N GLY A 4 25.36 -15.97 9.63
CA GLY A 4 26.08 -14.88 8.93
C GLY A 4 26.05 -15.03 7.40
N PHE A 5 26.08 -16.26 6.89
CA PHE A 5 25.97 -16.53 5.45
C PHE A 5 24.54 -16.27 4.93
N ALA A 6 23.51 -16.55 5.74
CA ALA A 6 22.12 -16.29 5.36
C ALA A 6 21.83 -14.78 5.28
N ASP A 7 22.38 -13.99 6.20
CA ASP A 7 22.24 -12.53 6.22
C ASP A 7 23.02 -11.86 5.07
N GLU A 8 24.24 -12.30 4.80
CA GLU A 8 25.04 -11.78 3.69
C GLU A 8 24.47 -12.18 2.32
N ALA A 9 23.99 -13.42 2.17
CA ALA A 9 23.29 -13.87 0.97
C ALA A 9 21.98 -13.11 0.75
N TYR A 10 21.26 -12.77 1.82
CA TYR A 10 20.05 -11.96 1.74
C TYR A 10 20.36 -10.53 1.30
N ALA A 11 21.37 -9.88 1.88
CA ALA A 11 21.78 -8.54 1.50
C ALA A 11 22.13 -8.46 0.01
N ARG A 12 22.90 -9.44 -0.48
CA ARG A 12 23.28 -9.60 -1.90
C ARG A 12 22.10 -9.95 -2.81
N TYR A 13 21.20 -10.84 -2.42
CA TYR A 13 20.05 -11.19 -3.27
C TYR A 13 18.99 -10.10 -3.34
N ALA A 14 18.74 -9.40 -2.25
CA ALA A 14 17.87 -8.24 -2.30
C ALA A 14 18.50 -7.11 -3.16
N LEU A 15 19.83 -7.08 -3.38
CA LEU A 15 20.51 -6.17 -4.34
C LEU A 15 20.20 -6.51 -5.79
N GLU A 16 20.04 -7.79 -6.10
CA GLU A 16 19.78 -8.26 -7.46
C GLU A 16 18.29 -8.47 -7.75
N ALA A 17 17.40 -8.30 -6.77
CA ALA A 17 15.99 -8.64 -6.90
C ALA A 17 15.19 -7.65 -7.78
N THR A 18 15.51 -7.63 -9.06
CA THR A 18 14.69 -7.11 -10.16
C THR A 18 14.13 -8.30 -10.95
N TYR A 19 13.54 -9.29 -10.28
CA TYR A 19 13.11 -10.53 -10.93
C TYR A 19 11.66 -10.89 -10.60
N ALA A 20 10.73 -10.04 -11.02
CA ALA A 20 9.40 -10.47 -11.45
C ALA A 20 8.70 -9.37 -12.27
N THR A 21 7.67 -9.76 -13.01
CA THR A 21 6.81 -8.84 -13.77
C THR A 21 6.06 -7.84 -12.89
N THR A 22 5.95 -8.07 -11.57
CA THR A 22 5.28 -7.18 -10.61
C THR A 22 5.94 -7.21 -9.22
N ASN A 23 5.84 -6.12 -8.46
CA ASN A 23 6.36 -6.01 -7.09
C ASN A 23 5.79 -7.08 -6.13
N VAL A 24 4.52 -7.46 -6.30
CA VAL A 24 3.89 -8.53 -5.52
C VAL A 24 4.59 -9.87 -5.77
N ALA A 25 4.92 -10.18 -7.02
CA ALA A 25 5.61 -11.41 -7.36
C ALA A 25 7.07 -11.40 -6.86
N THR A 26 7.78 -10.28 -7.00
CA THR A 26 9.13 -10.09 -6.44
C THR A 26 9.13 -10.34 -4.93
N PHE A 27 8.21 -9.70 -4.20
CA PHE A 27 8.09 -9.87 -2.75
C PHE A 27 7.82 -11.33 -2.36
N LYS A 28 6.86 -11.99 -3.02
CA LYS A 28 6.54 -13.41 -2.75
C LYS A 28 7.71 -14.34 -3.01
N ALA A 29 8.49 -14.10 -4.06
CA ALA A 29 9.68 -14.89 -4.37
C ALA A 29 10.74 -14.78 -3.27
N ILE A 30 10.95 -13.59 -2.73
CA ILE A 30 11.92 -13.36 -1.65
C ILE A 30 11.43 -13.96 -0.33
N VAL A 31 10.15 -13.78 0.03
CA VAL A 31 9.57 -14.43 1.23
C VAL A 31 9.70 -15.95 1.15
N LYS A 32 9.47 -16.54 -0.03
CA LYS A 32 9.65 -17.99 -0.23
C LYS A 32 11.10 -18.43 -0.02
N LYS A 33 12.05 -17.61 -0.45
CA LYS A 33 13.48 -17.90 -0.34
C LYS A 33 14.03 -17.69 1.07
N TYR A 34 13.45 -16.78 1.84
CA TYR A 34 13.86 -16.42 3.20
C TYR A 34 12.66 -16.47 4.16
N PRO A 35 12.10 -17.66 4.44
CA PRO A 35 10.89 -17.80 5.24
C PRO A 35 11.07 -17.35 6.70
N ASP A 36 12.30 -17.39 7.22
CA ASP A 36 12.62 -17.00 8.60
C ASP A 36 12.76 -15.47 8.79
N LYS A 37 12.79 -14.70 7.70
CA LYS A 37 12.89 -13.23 7.78
C LYS A 37 11.50 -12.60 7.89
N PRO A 38 11.31 -11.60 8.79
CA PRO A 38 10.05 -10.90 8.88
C PRO A 38 9.66 -10.24 7.55
N LYS A 39 8.39 -10.43 7.15
CA LYS A 39 7.83 -9.87 5.89
C LYS A 39 7.99 -8.35 5.80
N GLU A 40 7.81 -7.66 6.92
CA GLU A 40 7.99 -6.20 6.98
C GLU A 40 9.44 -5.79 6.70
N THR A 41 10.42 -6.46 7.33
CA THR A 41 11.84 -6.23 7.06
C THR A 41 12.14 -6.43 5.57
N ILE A 42 11.62 -7.52 4.98
CA ILE A 42 11.79 -7.79 3.55
C ILE A 42 11.23 -6.66 2.69
N LEU A 43 10.03 -6.17 2.97
CA LEU A 43 9.43 -5.07 2.22
C LEU A 43 10.20 -3.77 2.37
N ARG A 44 10.60 -3.40 3.60
CA ARG A 44 11.37 -2.17 3.84
C ARG A 44 12.70 -2.20 3.10
N ASP A 45 13.40 -3.33 3.11
CA ASP A 45 14.67 -3.50 2.41
C ASP A 45 14.50 -3.43 0.89
N LEU A 46 13.40 -3.96 0.35
CA LEU A 46 13.09 -3.84 -1.09
C LEU A 46 12.78 -2.41 -1.49
N VAL A 47 11.99 -1.71 -0.68
CA VAL A 47 11.59 -0.32 -0.92
C VAL A 47 12.76 0.64 -0.82
N ALA A 48 13.66 0.45 0.17
CA ALA A 48 14.84 1.30 0.37
C ALA A 48 15.78 1.35 -0.86
N ARG A 49 15.68 0.36 -1.75
CA ARG A 49 16.48 0.26 -2.98
C ARG A 49 15.88 1.01 -4.16
N GLN A 50 14.61 1.39 -4.08
CA GLN A 50 13.90 2.14 -5.11
C GLN A 50 13.23 3.38 -4.52
N PRO A 51 14.01 4.37 -4.03
CA PRO A 51 13.46 5.62 -3.52
C PRO A 51 12.52 6.28 -4.54
N GLY A 52 11.37 6.76 -4.08
CA GLY A 52 10.34 7.38 -4.92
C GLY A 52 9.42 6.37 -5.64
N GLN A 53 9.57 5.06 -5.39
CA GLN A 53 8.67 4.02 -5.90
C GLN A 53 7.97 3.22 -4.80
N GLU A 54 8.00 3.70 -3.56
CA GLU A 54 7.32 3.13 -2.39
C GLU A 54 5.87 2.75 -2.70
N GLY A 55 5.08 3.65 -3.28
CA GLY A 55 3.67 3.44 -3.60
C GLY A 55 3.41 2.22 -4.49
N LYS A 56 4.37 1.83 -5.34
CA LYS A 56 4.27 0.61 -6.15
C LYS A 56 4.29 -0.68 -5.31
N TRP A 57 4.69 -0.61 -4.04
CA TRP A 57 4.72 -1.74 -3.11
C TRP A 57 3.47 -1.84 -2.24
N PHE A 58 2.52 -0.90 -2.36
CA PHE A 58 1.24 -0.91 -1.63
C PHE A 58 0.54 -2.27 -1.69
N ALA A 59 0.37 -2.82 -2.91
CA ALA A 59 -0.33 -4.09 -3.09
C ALA A 59 0.39 -5.29 -2.44
N ALA A 60 1.73 -5.26 -2.40
CA ALA A 60 2.53 -6.29 -1.76
C ALA A 60 2.41 -6.24 -0.23
N ALA A 61 2.50 -5.03 0.35
CA ALA A 61 2.29 -4.81 1.79
C ALA A 61 0.87 -5.19 2.23
N LYS A 62 -0.15 -4.73 1.51
CA LYS A 62 -1.56 -5.10 1.75
C LYS A 62 -1.75 -6.61 1.67
N GLY A 63 -1.24 -7.26 0.62
CA GLY A 63 -1.34 -8.70 0.43
C GLY A 63 -0.60 -9.52 1.51
N ALA A 64 0.37 -8.92 2.19
CA ALA A 64 1.07 -9.51 3.33
C ALA A 64 0.35 -9.33 4.68
N GLY A 65 -0.75 -8.55 4.71
CA GLY A 65 -1.44 -8.16 5.94
C GLY A 65 -0.79 -6.98 6.68
N LEU A 66 0.16 -6.28 6.06
CA LEU A 66 0.89 -5.14 6.64
C LEU A 66 0.21 -3.83 6.21
N PHE A 67 -0.97 -3.58 6.78
CA PHE A 67 -1.86 -2.48 6.35
C PHE A 67 -1.28 -1.09 6.62
N ASP A 68 -0.70 -0.87 7.80
CA ASP A 68 -0.09 0.43 8.15
C ASP A 68 1.10 0.73 7.24
N LEU A 69 1.95 -0.28 6.98
CA LEU A 69 3.06 -0.17 6.05
C LEU A 69 2.59 0.10 4.61
N ALA A 70 1.47 -0.48 4.20
CA ALA A 70 0.90 -0.21 2.89
C ALA A 70 0.53 1.28 2.74
N ILE A 71 -0.13 1.85 3.75
CA ILE A 71 -0.47 3.29 3.77
C ILE A 71 0.78 4.16 3.84
N GLU A 72 1.77 3.79 4.66
CA GLU A 72 3.07 4.48 4.72
C GLU A 72 3.70 4.59 3.32
N PHE A 73 3.72 3.49 2.57
CA PHE A 73 4.26 3.46 1.22
C PHE A 73 3.47 4.33 0.24
N ALA A 74 2.14 4.25 0.26
CA ALA A 74 1.28 5.05 -0.62
C ALA A 74 1.33 6.56 -0.32
N ASN A 75 1.68 6.95 0.91
CA ASN A 75 1.86 8.36 1.28
C ASN A 75 3.24 8.91 0.91
N ARG A 76 4.27 8.05 0.77
CA ARG A 76 5.64 8.47 0.39
C ARG A 76 5.81 8.70 -1.11
N SER A 77 5.14 7.89 -1.93
CA SER A 77 5.06 8.12 -3.37
C SER A 77 3.77 7.56 -3.94
N PRO A 78 3.34 8.03 -5.14
CA PRO A 78 2.05 7.67 -5.70
C PRO A 78 1.90 6.15 -5.88
N ALA A 79 0.85 5.59 -5.30
CA ALA A 79 0.29 4.31 -5.71
C ALA A 79 -0.80 4.55 -6.76
N ASP A 80 -1.13 3.53 -7.55
CA ASP A 80 -2.24 3.61 -8.50
C ASP A 80 -3.56 3.90 -7.75
N PRO A 81 -4.25 5.02 -8.02
CA PRO A 81 -5.47 5.39 -7.30
C PRO A 81 -6.57 4.33 -7.41
N LYS A 82 -6.72 3.65 -8.56
CA LYS A 82 -7.73 2.57 -8.71
C LYS A 82 -7.45 1.40 -7.76
N THR A 83 -6.17 1.07 -7.56
CA THR A 83 -5.74 0.05 -6.60
C THR A 83 -6.08 0.45 -5.15
N LEU A 84 -5.90 1.73 -4.80
CA LEU A 84 -6.26 2.27 -3.48
C LEU A 84 -7.79 2.31 -3.27
N ILE A 85 -8.56 2.76 -4.25
CA ILE A 85 -10.03 2.81 -4.23
C ILE A 85 -10.61 1.41 -4.02
N ARG A 86 -10.11 0.44 -4.77
CA ARG A 86 -10.50 -0.96 -4.59
C ARG A 86 -10.18 -1.45 -3.18
N ALA A 87 -9.01 -1.10 -2.64
CA ALA A 87 -8.65 -1.47 -1.27
C ALA A 87 -9.57 -0.80 -0.24
N ALA A 88 -9.95 0.45 -0.42
CA ALA A 88 -10.92 1.13 0.45
C ALA A 88 -12.25 0.37 0.48
N ARG A 89 -12.80 0.05 -0.69
CA ARG A 89 -14.06 -0.70 -0.82
C ARG A 89 -13.99 -2.10 -0.20
N ASP A 90 -12.96 -2.86 -0.54
CA ASP A 90 -12.80 -4.25 -0.09
C ASP A 90 -12.65 -4.36 1.45
N PHE A 91 -12.23 -3.29 2.11
CA PHE A 91 -11.91 -3.28 3.54
C PHE A 91 -12.79 -2.36 4.39
N ALA A 92 -13.75 -1.63 3.82
CA ALA A 92 -14.57 -0.62 4.50
C ALA A 92 -15.25 -1.14 5.79
N VAL A 93 -15.67 -2.40 5.80
CA VAL A 93 -16.30 -3.03 6.97
C VAL A 93 -15.26 -3.73 7.86
N LYS A 94 -14.32 -4.47 7.28
CA LYS A 94 -13.43 -5.37 8.03
C LYS A 94 -12.26 -4.64 8.68
N ARG A 95 -11.81 -3.53 8.08
CA ARG A 95 -10.69 -2.70 8.52
C ARG A 95 -10.97 -1.23 8.15
N PRO A 96 -11.92 -0.59 8.84
CA PRO A 96 -12.41 0.74 8.47
C PRO A 96 -11.31 1.80 8.51
N GLU A 97 -10.39 1.76 9.47
CA GLU A 97 -9.27 2.72 9.54
C GLU A 97 -8.33 2.62 8.31
N PHE A 98 -7.95 1.40 7.92
CA PHE A 98 -7.15 1.17 6.72
C PHE A 98 -7.90 1.60 5.45
N ALA A 99 -9.19 1.29 5.37
CA ALA A 99 -10.02 1.62 4.22
C ALA A 99 -10.19 3.13 4.06
N MET A 100 -10.44 3.85 5.15
CA MET A 100 -10.50 5.30 5.18
C MET A 100 -9.16 5.91 4.71
N ALA A 101 -8.03 5.44 5.25
CA ALA A 101 -6.72 5.91 4.85
C ALA A 101 -6.45 5.65 3.36
N ALA A 102 -6.73 4.44 2.86
CA ALA A 102 -6.55 4.10 1.45
C ALA A 102 -7.41 4.98 0.53
N GLY A 103 -8.67 5.22 0.90
CA GLY A 103 -9.58 6.07 0.12
C GLY A 103 -9.14 7.53 0.10
N MET A 104 -8.69 8.08 1.24
CA MET A 104 -8.14 9.44 1.32
C MET A 104 -6.87 9.59 0.49
N THR A 105 -5.92 8.65 0.60
CA THR A 105 -4.71 8.65 -0.23
C THR A 105 -5.06 8.56 -1.73
N ALA A 106 -6.11 7.81 -2.09
CA ALA A 106 -6.58 7.75 -3.48
C ALA A 106 -7.11 9.10 -3.98
N LEU A 107 -7.98 9.74 -3.20
CA LEU A 107 -8.56 11.05 -3.53
C LEU A 107 -7.47 12.10 -3.70
N GLN A 108 -6.51 12.17 -2.78
CA GLN A 108 -5.36 13.06 -2.89
C GLN A 108 -4.52 12.76 -4.13
N GLY A 109 -4.34 11.48 -4.46
CA GLY A 109 -3.66 11.05 -5.68
C GLY A 109 -4.34 11.57 -6.94
N VAL A 110 -5.67 11.39 -7.03
CA VAL A 110 -6.48 11.88 -8.17
C VAL A 110 -6.42 13.41 -8.26
N MET A 111 -6.55 14.13 -7.14
CA MET A 111 -6.46 15.60 -7.13
C MET A 111 -5.10 16.12 -7.61
N ARG A 112 -4.02 15.36 -7.39
CA ARG A 112 -2.67 15.66 -7.88
C ARG A 112 -2.43 15.22 -9.34
N GLY A 113 -3.44 14.70 -10.02
CA GLY A 113 -3.36 14.25 -11.41
C GLY A 113 -2.74 12.87 -11.61
N TYR A 114 -2.66 12.05 -10.55
CA TYR A 114 -2.20 10.65 -10.67
C TYR A 114 -3.34 9.71 -11.09
N GLY A 115 -2.93 8.57 -11.65
CA GLY A 115 -3.83 7.49 -12.08
C GLY A 115 -4.12 7.52 -13.58
N TYR A 116 -4.35 6.33 -14.13
CA TYR A 116 -4.64 6.15 -15.55
C TYR A 116 -6.14 5.89 -15.76
N ASP A 117 -6.74 6.59 -16.73
CA ASP A 117 -8.17 6.53 -17.06
C ASP A 117 -9.09 6.68 -15.84
N ILE A 118 -8.78 7.65 -14.96
CA ILE A 118 -9.64 7.95 -13.81
C ILE A 118 -10.92 8.61 -14.30
N THR A 119 -12.06 8.07 -13.86
CA THR A 119 -13.40 8.54 -14.19
C THR A 119 -14.07 9.21 -13.00
N GLY A 120 -15.18 9.92 -13.23
CA GLY A 120 -16.01 10.46 -12.14
C GLY A 120 -16.58 9.36 -11.23
N MET A 121 -16.79 8.15 -11.75
CA MET A 121 -17.24 7.00 -10.97
C MET A 121 -16.15 6.53 -10.00
N ASP A 122 -14.88 6.53 -10.41
CA ASP A 122 -13.76 6.20 -9.51
C ASP A 122 -13.70 7.16 -8.32
N VAL A 123 -13.92 8.46 -8.55
CA VAL A 123 -13.94 9.48 -7.48
C VAL A 123 -15.13 9.27 -6.54
N GLN A 124 -16.31 8.98 -7.07
CA GLN A 124 -17.50 8.67 -6.26
C GLN A 124 -17.30 7.40 -5.43
N ASP A 125 -16.73 6.35 -6.01
CA ASP A 125 -16.42 5.10 -5.33
C ASP A 125 -15.42 5.31 -4.18
N ALA A 126 -14.39 6.13 -4.42
CA ALA A 126 -13.42 6.52 -3.39
C ALA A 126 -14.09 7.23 -2.22
N TYR A 127 -14.91 8.25 -2.53
CA TYR A 127 -15.63 9.03 -1.53
C TYR A 127 -16.62 8.15 -0.74
N ALA A 128 -17.44 7.34 -1.42
CA ALA A 128 -18.38 6.44 -0.79
C ALA A 128 -17.69 5.46 0.18
N ALA A 129 -16.56 4.89 -0.23
CA ALA A 129 -15.78 4.00 0.64
C ALA A 129 -15.21 4.73 1.87
N VAL A 130 -14.74 5.97 1.72
CA VAL A 130 -14.27 6.80 2.84
C VAL A 130 -15.40 7.09 3.83
N MET A 131 -16.59 7.46 3.33
CA MET A 131 -17.75 7.76 4.18
C MET A 131 -18.28 6.50 4.90
N GLU A 132 -18.32 5.36 4.23
CA GLU A 132 -18.69 4.09 4.87
C GLU A 132 -17.65 3.71 5.95
N SER A 133 -16.37 3.86 5.63
CA SER A 133 -15.28 3.55 6.56
C SER A 133 -15.27 4.46 7.78
N SER A 134 -15.60 5.75 7.62
CA SER A 134 -15.65 6.70 8.75
C SER A 134 -16.76 6.34 9.73
N VAL A 135 -17.94 6.01 9.22
CA VAL A 135 -19.06 5.50 10.03
C VAL A 135 -18.65 4.24 10.78
N ASN A 136 -18.03 3.28 10.08
CA ASN A 136 -17.60 2.01 10.66
C ASN A 136 -16.43 2.15 11.66
N ALA A 137 -15.61 3.20 11.53
CA ALA A 137 -14.55 3.55 12.49
C ALA A 137 -15.08 4.36 13.69
N GLY A 138 -16.35 4.76 13.69
CA GLY A 138 -16.92 5.65 14.71
C GLY A 138 -16.36 7.08 14.64
N VAL A 139 -15.83 7.49 13.48
CA VAL A 139 -15.31 8.83 13.22
C VAL A 139 -16.45 9.74 12.78
N ASP A 140 -16.51 10.95 13.35
CA ASP A 140 -17.53 11.95 13.01
C ASP A 140 -17.48 12.32 11.51
N GLU A 141 -18.62 12.14 10.84
CA GLU A 141 -18.83 12.41 9.42
C GLU A 141 -18.46 13.85 9.02
N ALA A 142 -18.68 14.82 9.92
CA ALA A 142 -18.36 16.22 9.67
C ALA A 142 -16.86 16.47 9.55
N LYS A 143 -16.05 15.71 10.29
CA LYS A 143 -14.58 15.81 10.28
C LYS A 143 -14.00 15.28 8.97
N VAL A 144 -14.53 14.17 8.46
CA VAL A 144 -14.09 13.56 7.21
C VAL A 144 -14.41 14.44 6.00
N LYS A 145 -15.59 15.07 5.98
CA LYS A 145 -15.96 16.04 4.92
C LYS A 145 -15.07 17.28 4.90
N ALA A 146 -14.51 17.69 6.04
CA ALA A 146 -13.57 18.81 6.11
C ALA A 146 -12.20 18.44 5.50
N ASP A 147 -11.70 17.24 5.77
CA ASP A 147 -10.40 16.76 5.28
C ASP A 147 -10.39 16.48 3.76
N VAL A 148 -11.55 16.21 3.16
CA VAL A 148 -11.68 16.02 1.69
C VAL A 148 -11.71 17.35 0.91
N ARG A 149 -11.98 18.48 1.57
CA ARG A 149 -12.13 19.80 0.92
C ARG A 149 -10.85 20.62 0.85
N HIS A 150 -9.76 20.16 1.47
CA HIS A 150 -8.45 20.81 1.47
C HIS A 150 -7.44 20.05 0.61
#